data_AF-A0A4V0I990-F1
#
_entry.id   AF-A0A4V0I990-F1
#
_cell.length_a   1.000
_cell.length_b   1.000
_cell.length_c   1.000
_cell.angle_alpha   90.00
_cell.angle_beta   90.00
_cell.angle_gamma   90.00
#
_symmetry.space_group_name_H-M   'P 1'
#
loop_
_entity.id
_entity.type
_entity.pdbx_description
1 polymer ?
#
loop_
_entity_poly.entity_id
_entity_poly.type
_entity_poly.pdbx_seq_one_letter_code
_entity_poly.pdbx_strand_id
1 'polypeptide(L)'
;MRSTARVARLESIVARSVVPSVGAAVPARDPWAEILSLVPAEFRGALAAKLGGPYDADLEALTSWAAAPVAPWARPPAAGVQVPEALVAWVLDPPHRYWVGHHCGACGLAVPVGLDRPARPFPTCPACGKPTSFAAYYRPDPEAKECGSQPG
;
A
#
# COMPACT_ATOMS: atom_id res chain seq x y z
N MET A 1 26.64 15.45 -27.04
CA MET A 1 25.56 16.04 -27.89
C MET A 1 24.49 15.02 -28.34
N ARG A 2 24.05 14.07 -27.49
CA ARG A 2 22.94 13.11 -27.82
C ARG A 2 21.59 13.47 -27.15
N SER A 3 21.51 14.61 -26.45
CA SER A 3 20.40 14.96 -25.56
C SER A 3 19.25 15.69 -26.27
N THR A 4 19.55 16.58 -27.22
CA THR A 4 18.55 17.46 -27.85
C THR A 4 17.62 16.74 -28.81
N ALA A 5 18.14 15.83 -29.65
CA ALA A 5 17.32 15.03 -30.57
C ALA A 5 16.37 14.06 -29.84
N ARG A 6 16.79 13.56 -28.66
CA ARG A 6 15.94 12.71 -27.81
C ARG A 6 14.80 13.52 -27.19
N VAL A 7 15.08 14.73 -26.71
CA VAL A 7 14.06 15.64 -26.16
C VAL A 7 13.03 16.02 -27.23
N ALA A 8 13.48 16.45 -28.41
CA ALA A 8 12.57 16.82 -29.51
C ALA A 8 11.67 15.64 -29.95
N ARG A 9 12.19 14.41 -29.93
CA ARG A 9 11.40 13.21 -30.23
C ARG A 9 10.33 12.95 -29.17
N LEU A 10 10.64 13.17 -27.89
CA LEU A 10 9.67 13.01 -26.79
C LEU A 10 8.56 14.08 -26.88
N GLU A 11 8.92 15.33 -27.14
CA GLU A 11 7.96 16.43 -27.34
C GLU A 11 7.00 16.16 -28.52
N SER A 12 7.53 15.63 -29.63
CA SER A 12 6.71 15.23 -30.79
C SER A 12 5.77 14.07 -30.47
N ILE A 13 6.14 13.14 -29.59
CA ILE A 13 5.24 12.08 -29.13
C ILE A 13 4.11 12.68 -28.30
N VAL A 14 4.44 13.51 -27.31
CA VAL A 14 3.43 14.16 -26.43
C VAL A 14 2.44 14.99 -27.25
N ALA A 15 2.93 15.80 -28.19
CA ALA A 15 2.08 16.65 -29.03
C ALA A 15 1.07 15.83 -29.88
N ARG A 16 1.42 14.60 -30.28
CA ARG A 16 0.53 13.69 -31.03
C ARG A 16 -0.44 12.93 -30.13
N SER A 17 -0.19 12.89 -28.82
CA SER A 17 -0.97 12.14 -27.84
C SER A 17 -2.00 12.99 -27.09
N VAL A 18 -2.11 14.30 -27.37
CA VAL A 18 -3.13 15.16 -26.77
C VAL A 18 -4.50 14.79 -27.35
N VAL A 19 -5.16 13.84 -26.70
CA VAL A 19 -6.57 13.54 -26.93
C VAL A 19 -7.39 14.64 -26.23
N PRO A 20 -8.37 15.27 -26.91
CA PRO A 20 -9.29 16.18 -26.24
C PRO A 20 -10.01 15.43 -25.11
N SER A 21 -9.99 15.98 -23.90
CA SER A 21 -10.74 15.43 -22.77
C SER A 21 -12.23 15.60 -23.03
N VAL A 22 -12.86 14.60 -23.66
CA VAL A 22 -14.31 14.54 -23.80
C VAL A 22 -14.82 13.59 -22.72
N GLY A 23 -15.34 14.14 -21.64
CA GLY A 23 -15.97 13.35 -20.58
C GLY A 23 -16.57 14.22 -19.51
N ALA A 24 -17.88 14.11 -19.31
CA ALA A 24 -18.56 14.63 -18.14
C ALA A 24 -17.80 14.24 -16.87
N ALA A 25 -17.72 15.16 -15.91
CA ALA A 25 -17.10 14.88 -14.62
C ALA A 25 -17.85 13.73 -13.93
N VAL A 26 -17.36 12.51 -14.11
CA VAL A 26 -17.71 11.38 -13.26
C VAL A 26 -17.32 11.80 -11.85
N PRO A 27 -18.20 11.70 -10.84
CA PRO A 27 -17.80 11.98 -9.46
C PRO A 27 -16.57 11.13 -9.17
N ALA A 28 -15.47 11.80 -8.81
CA ALA A 28 -14.21 11.13 -8.55
C ALA A 28 -14.46 10.07 -7.48
N ARG A 29 -14.31 8.81 -7.85
CA ARG A 29 -14.36 7.71 -6.89
C ARG A 29 -13.23 8.00 -5.89
N ASP A 30 -13.54 8.02 -4.60
CA ASP A 30 -12.50 8.15 -3.58
C ASP A 30 -11.49 7.01 -3.82
N PRO A 31 -10.24 7.33 -4.24
CA PRO A 31 -9.25 6.31 -4.57
C PRO A 31 -8.88 5.46 -3.36
N TRP A 32 -9.22 5.90 -2.14
CA TRP A 32 -8.88 5.25 -0.89
C TRP A 32 -10.05 4.51 -0.23
N ALA A 33 -11.23 4.47 -0.85
CA ALA A 33 -12.42 3.86 -0.26
C ALA A 33 -12.22 2.39 0.16
N GLU A 34 -11.44 1.61 -0.62
CA GLU A 34 -11.15 0.20 -0.31
C GLU A 34 -10.37 0.08 1.01
N ILE A 35 -9.23 0.76 1.15
CA ILE A 35 -8.42 0.70 2.38
C ILE A 35 -9.14 1.32 3.58
N LEU A 36 -9.88 2.42 3.40
CA LEU A 36 -10.65 3.03 4.48
C LEU A 36 -11.73 2.09 5.03
N SER A 37 -12.26 1.17 4.22
CA SER A 37 -13.21 0.15 4.67
C SER A 37 -12.58 -0.96 5.53
N LEU A 38 -11.27 -1.20 5.37
CA LEU A 38 -10.51 -2.20 6.11
C LEU A 38 -9.90 -1.65 7.42
N VAL A 39 -9.89 -0.33 7.57
CA VAL A 39 -9.27 0.36 8.71
C VAL A 39 -10.30 0.54 9.84
N PRO A 40 -9.90 0.37 11.13
CA PRO A 40 -10.76 0.63 12.26
C PRO A 40 -11.31 2.05 12.25
N ALA A 41 -12.57 2.21 12.67
CA ALA A 41 -13.37 3.41 12.43
C ALA A 41 -12.71 4.70 12.98
N GLU A 42 -12.08 4.59 14.14
CA GLU A 42 -11.39 5.67 14.84
C GLU A 42 -10.18 6.23 14.08
N PHE A 43 -9.56 5.45 13.19
CA PHE A 43 -8.40 5.90 12.41
C PHE A 43 -8.76 6.39 11.01
N ARG A 44 -9.97 6.13 10.50
CA ARG A 44 -10.37 6.44 9.12
C ARG A 44 -10.21 7.92 8.78
N GLY A 45 -10.64 8.80 9.69
CA GLY A 45 -10.54 10.25 9.49
C GLY A 45 -9.10 10.74 9.40
N ALA A 46 -8.24 10.28 10.32
CA ALA A 46 -6.82 10.64 10.32
C ALA A 46 -6.10 10.10 9.08
N LEU A 47 -6.40 8.87 8.66
CA LEU A 47 -5.82 8.27 7.47
C LEU A 47 -6.27 8.98 6.19
N ALA A 48 -7.56 9.29 6.05
CA ALA A 48 -8.07 10.05 4.91
C ALA A 48 -7.44 11.45 4.84
N ALA A 49 -7.32 12.14 5.98
CA ALA A 49 -6.69 13.46 6.05
C ALA A 49 -5.21 13.41 5.64
N LYS A 50 -4.46 12.41 6.12
CA LYS A 50 -3.06 12.23 5.75
C LYS A 50 -2.90 11.89 4.26
N LEU A 51 -3.72 10.99 3.73
CA LEU A 51 -3.74 10.62 2.31
C LEU A 51 -4.14 11.77 1.37
N GLY A 52 -4.94 12.73 1.85
CA GLY A 52 -5.31 13.95 1.13
C GLY A 52 -4.38 15.14 1.37
N GLY A 53 -3.32 14.97 2.15
CA GLY A 53 -2.38 16.02 2.51
C GLY A 53 -1.38 16.39 1.42
N PRO A 54 -0.52 17.39 1.68
CA PRO A 54 0.57 17.75 0.78
C PRO A 54 1.59 16.61 0.65
N TYR A 55 2.15 16.44 -0.54
CA TYR A 55 3.09 15.35 -0.82
C TYR A 55 4.44 15.56 -0.14
N ASP A 56 4.85 14.56 0.63
CA ASP A 56 6.18 14.40 1.21
C ASP A 56 6.66 12.94 1.10
N ALA A 57 7.87 12.66 1.59
CA ALA A 57 8.46 11.33 1.50
C ALA A 57 7.70 10.26 2.30
N ASP A 58 7.02 10.64 3.38
CA ASP A 58 6.23 9.71 4.19
C ASP A 58 4.86 9.46 3.56
N LEU A 59 4.30 10.46 2.87
CA LEU A 59 3.08 10.32 2.08
C LEU A 59 3.30 9.38 0.88
N GLU A 60 4.46 9.39 0.24
CA GLU A 60 4.79 8.43 -0.82
C GLU A 60 4.69 6.98 -0.32
N ALA A 61 5.31 6.69 0.82
CA ALA A 61 5.24 5.36 1.43
C ALA A 61 3.80 5.02 1.85
N LEU A 62 3.08 5.95 2.48
CA LEU A 62 1.70 5.76 2.90
C LEU A 62 0.75 5.48 1.73
N THR A 63 0.85 6.25 0.65
CA THR A 63 0.01 6.08 -0.55
C THR A 63 0.31 4.77 -1.25
N SER A 64 1.58 4.34 -1.30
CA SER A 64 1.97 3.03 -1.81
C SER A 64 1.35 1.88 -1.00
N TRP A 65 1.39 1.97 0.33
CA TRP A 65 0.72 1.01 1.21
C TRP A 65 -0.80 1.03 1.04
N ALA A 66 -1.41 2.21 0.99
CA ALA A 66 -2.85 2.38 0.87
C ALA A 66 -3.40 1.82 -0.46
N ALA A 67 -2.60 1.85 -1.53
CA ALA A 67 -2.94 1.26 -2.82
C ALA A 67 -2.83 -0.28 -2.82
N ALA A 68 -1.91 -0.83 -2.02
CA ALA A 68 -1.66 -2.27 -1.91
C ALA A 68 -1.52 -2.72 -0.44
N PRO A 69 -2.58 -2.59 0.39
CA PRO A 69 -2.50 -2.92 1.82
C PRO A 69 -2.41 -4.44 2.04
N VAL A 70 -2.81 -5.21 1.03
CA VAL A 70 -2.78 -6.66 0.98
C VAL A 70 -2.24 -7.08 -0.38
N ALA A 71 -1.39 -8.11 -0.39
CA ALA A 71 -0.83 -8.71 -1.59
C ALA A 71 -1.94 -9.18 -2.56
N PRO A 72 -1.78 -9.03 -3.88
CA PRO A 72 -2.81 -9.39 -4.86
C PRO A 72 -3.36 -10.82 -4.74
N TRP A 73 -2.54 -11.80 -4.39
CA TRP A 73 -2.96 -13.20 -4.24
C TRP A 73 -3.82 -13.47 -3.00
N ALA A 74 -3.83 -12.56 -2.03
CA ALA A 74 -4.63 -12.66 -0.81
C ALA A 74 -5.93 -11.82 -0.89
N ARG A 75 -6.27 -11.28 -2.07
CA ARG A 75 -7.54 -10.58 -2.31
C ARG A 75 -8.63 -11.56 -2.79
N PRO A 76 -9.89 -11.39 -2.36
CA PRO A 76 -10.35 -10.43 -1.36
C PRO A 76 -9.85 -10.83 0.04
N PRO A 77 -9.56 -9.86 0.93
CA PRO A 77 -9.38 -10.19 2.34
C PRO A 77 -10.61 -10.99 2.78
N ALA A 78 -10.42 -12.12 3.46
CA ALA A 78 -11.55 -12.90 3.98
C ALA A 78 -12.53 -11.95 4.71
N ALA A 79 -13.83 -12.15 4.54
CA ALA A 79 -14.84 -11.27 5.12
C ALA A 79 -14.56 -11.05 6.62
N GLY A 80 -14.33 -9.81 7.02
CA GLY A 80 -14.00 -9.45 8.41
C GLY A 80 -12.51 -9.20 8.71
N VAL A 81 -11.60 -9.35 7.74
CA VAL A 81 -10.20 -8.91 7.92
C VAL A 81 -10.16 -7.39 8.06
N GLN A 82 -9.80 -6.93 9.25
CA GLN A 82 -9.46 -5.54 9.53
C GLN A 82 -7.93 -5.38 9.53
N VAL A 83 -7.45 -4.22 9.09
CA VAL A 83 -6.05 -3.82 9.30
C VAL A 83 -5.83 -3.66 10.80
N PRO A 84 -4.82 -4.30 11.39
CA PRO A 84 -4.56 -4.18 12.83
C PRO A 84 -4.36 -2.73 13.26
N GLU A 85 -4.98 -2.30 14.35
CA GLU A 85 -4.89 -0.94 14.90
C GLU A 85 -3.43 -0.49 15.05
N ALA A 86 -2.56 -1.35 15.57
CA ALA A 86 -1.14 -1.05 15.74
C ALA A 86 -0.43 -0.72 14.41
N LEU A 87 -0.82 -1.38 13.32
CA LEU A 87 -0.27 -1.09 11.99
C LEU A 87 -0.77 0.27 11.49
N VAL A 88 -2.06 0.57 11.67
CA VAL A 88 -2.64 1.86 11.25
C VAL A 88 -2.03 3.02 12.04
N ALA A 89 -1.95 2.90 13.37
CA ALA A 89 -1.34 3.90 14.23
C ALA A 89 0.11 4.18 13.82
N TRP A 90 0.87 3.13 13.52
CA TRP A 90 2.26 3.27 13.11
C TRP A 90 2.43 3.99 11.76
N VAL A 91 1.63 3.67 10.74
CA VAL A 91 1.74 4.36 9.43
C VAL A 91 1.23 5.81 9.47
N LEU A 92 0.38 6.14 10.44
CA LEU A 92 -0.07 7.50 10.70
C LEU A 92 1.02 8.36 11.36
N ASP A 93 1.85 7.78 12.21
CA ASP A 93 2.92 8.48 12.93
C ASP A 93 4.22 7.65 12.98
N PRO A 94 4.91 7.50 11.83
CA PRO A 94 6.12 6.68 11.77
C PRO A 94 7.29 7.42 12.44
N PRO A 95 8.05 6.79 13.36
CA PRO A 95 9.15 7.45 14.06
C PRO A 95 10.35 7.75 13.15
N HIS A 96 10.45 7.06 12.01
CA HIS A 96 11.52 7.19 11.03
C HIS A 96 10.97 6.93 9.63
N ARG A 97 11.73 7.31 8.60
CA ARG A 97 11.39 7.02 7.20
C ARG A 97 11.27 5.52 6.98
N TYR A 98 10.32 5.14 6.14
CA TYR A 98 9.97 3.74 5.93
C TYR A 98 9.59 3.45 4.49
N TRP A 99 9.54 2.16 4.20
CA TRP A 99 9.03 1.63 2.96
C TRP A 99 8.12 0.45 3.22
N VAL A 100 7.27 0.15 2.24
CA VAL A 100 6.18 -0.81 2.32
C VAL A 100 6.25 -1.68 1.08
N GLY A 101 7.04 -2.75 1.18
CA GLY A 101 7.12 -3.81 0.18
C GLY A 101 7.12 -5.22 0.76
N HIS A 102 7.25 -5.35 2.08
CA HIS A 102 7.17 -6.65 2.75
C HIS A 102 5.72 -7.00 3.03
N HIS A 103 5.34 -8.21 2.64
CA HIS A 103 4.00 -8.73 2.87
C HIS A 103 4.08 -9.97 3.76
N CYS A 104 3.03 -10.27 4.50
CA CYS A 104 2.94 -11.54 5.20
C CYS A 104 2.78 -12.69 4.21
N GLY A 105 3.59 -13.73 4.35
CA GLY A 105 3.50 -14.93 3.51
C GLY A 105 2.21 -15.74 3.68
N ALA A 106 1.53 -15.59 4.82
CA ALA A 106 0.30 -16.32 5.15
C ALA A 106 -0.97 -15.56 4.76
N CYS A 107 -1.09 -14.29 5.19
CA CYS A 107 -2.31 -13.49 5.01
C CYS A 107 -2.15 -12.33 4.02
N GLY A 108 -0.97 -12.14 3.43
CA GLY A 108 -0.72 -11.10 2.44
C GLY A 108 -0.67 -9.67 2.98
N LEU A 109 -0.83 -9.41 4.28
CA LEU A 109 -0.82 -8.05 4.83
C LEU A 109 0.53 -7.34 4.57
N ALA A 110 0.49 -6.15 3.98
CA ALA A 110 1.65 -5.28 3.81
C ALA A 110 2.11 -4.71 5.15
N VAL A 111 3.40 -4.84 5.46
CA VAL A 111 4.02 -4.33 6.69
C VAL A 111 5.18 -3.38 6.36
N PRO A 112 5.34 -2.29 7.13
CA PRO A 112 6.42 -1.34 6.93
C PRO A 112 7.77 -1.91 7.37
N VAL A 113 8.82 -1.40 6.74
CA VAL A 113 10.23 -1.63 7.08
C VAL A 113 10.93 -0.29 7.15
N GLY A 114 11.66 -0.03 8.23
CA GLY A 114 12.46 1.19 8.37
C GLY A 114 13.60 1.23 7.35
N LEU A 115 13.81 2.40 6.74
CA LEU A 115 14.87 2.60 5.76
C LEU A 115 16.24 2.86 6.42
N ASP A 116 16.24 3.42 7.64
CA ASP A 116 17.45 3.81 8.36
C ASP A 116 17.85 2.77 9.43
N ARG A 117 18.52 1.67 9.03
CA ARG A 117 19.02 0.57 9.90
C ARG A 117 17.90 -0.16 10.69
N PRO A 118 18.12 -1.39 11.20
CA PRO A 118 17.10 -2.44 11.10
C PRO A 118 15.97 -2.27 12.12
N ALA A 119 14.99 -1.45 11.80
CA ALA A 119 13.70 -1.43 12.46
C ALA A 119 12.73 -2.19 11.56
N ARG A 120 12.52 -3.47 11.86
CA ARG A 120 11.26 -4.12 11.51
C ARG A 120 10.29 -3.72 12.62
N PRO A 121 9.41 -2.71 12.41
CA PRO A 121 8.52 -2.25 13.47
C PRO A 121 7.59 -3.38 13.93
N PHE A 122 7.32 -4.31 13.01
CA PHE A 122 6.61 -5.54 13.24
C PHE A 122 7.56 -6.72 12.96
N PRO A 123 8.16 -7.35 13.98
CA PRO A 123 9.03 -8.52 13.79
C PRO A 123 8.26 -9.74 13.24
N THR A 124 6.95 -9.79 13.49
CA THR A 124 5.99 -10.75 12.93
C THR A 124 4.77 -10.00 12.38
N CYS A 125 3.99 -10.63 11.50
CA CYS A 125 2.77 -10.04 10.96
C CYS A 125 1.80 -9.66 12.10
N PRO A 126 1.35 -8.40 12.20
CA PRO A 126 0.46 -7.98 13.27
C PRO A 126 -0.96 -8.57 13.17
N ALA A 127 -1.35 -9.13 12.01
CA ALA A 127 -2.64 -9.77 11.83
C ALA A 127 -2.65 -11.26 12.20
N CYS A 128 -1.55 -12.00 11.97
CA CYS A 128 -1.55 -13.46 12.13
C CYS A 128 -0.32 -14.06 12.82
N GLY A 129 0.64 -13.23 13.24
CA GLY A 129 1.87 -13.65 13.91
C GLY A 129 2.89 -14.40 13.03
N LYS A 130 2.59 -14.62 11.74
CA LYS A 130 3.50 -15.32 10.81
C LYS A 130 4.62 -14.41 10.28
N PRO A 131 5.71 -14.98 9.73
CA PRO A 131 6.80 -14.21 9.15
C PRO A 131 6.36 -13.28 8.00
N THR A 132 7.14 -12.21 7.79
CA THR A 132 6.94 -11.22 6.73
C THR A 132 8.11 -11.25 5.74
N SER A 133 7.81 -11.18 4.45
CA SER A 133 8.75 -11.34 3.35
C SER A 133 8.41 -10.42 2.19
N PHE A 134 9.43 -9.85 1.54
CA PHE A 134 9.23 -9.04 0.33
C PHE A 134 8.68 -9.86 -0.85
N ALA A 135 9.13 -11.11 -0.99
CA ALA A 135 8.67 -12.00 -2.05
C ALA A 135 7.16 -12.30 -1.95
N ALA A 136 6.58 -12.16 -0.75
CA ALA A 136 5.17 -12.41 -0.50
C ALA A 136 4.23 -11.40 -1.17
N TYR A 137 4.73 -10.39 -1.88
CA TYR A 137 3.87 -9.54 -2.71
C TYR A 137 3.28 -10.31 -3.91
N TYR A 138 4.09 -11.13 -4.59
CA TYR A 138 3.68 -11.79 -5.84
C TYR A 138 3.12 -13.20 -5.65
N ARG A 139 3.51 -13.89 -4.57
CA ARG A 139 3.07 -15.26 -4.29
C ARG A 139 3.04 -15.52 -2.78
N PRO A 140 2.18 -16.41 -2.26
CA PRO A 140 2.24 -16.82 -0.86
C PRO A 140 3.58 -17.48 -0.53
N ASP A 141 3.95 -17.47 0.74
CA ASP A 141 5.12 -18.20 1.22
C ASP A 141 4.74 -19.69 1.33
N PRO A 142 5.47 -20.60 0.65
CA PRO A 142 5.12 -22.02 0.64
C PRO A 142 5.15 -22.68 2.03
N GLU A 143 5.86 -22.10 3.01
CA GLU A 143 5.92 -22.63 4.37
C GLU A 143 4.91 -21.96 5.32
N ALA A 144 4.25 -20.89 4.88
CA ALA A 144 3.29 -20.15 5.67
C ALA A 144 1.92 -20.83 5.66
N LYS A 145 1.78 -21.87 6.51
CA LYS A 145 0.51 -22.58 6.71
C LYS A 145 -0.65 -21.62 7.00
N GLU A 146 -1.80 -21.98 6.43
CA GLU A 146 -3.07 -21.26 6.33
C GLU A 146 -3.45 -20.40 7.55
N CYS A 147 -3.85 -19.16 7.26
CA CYS A 147 -4.41 -18.25 8.24
C CYS A 147 -5.91 -18.54 8.36
N GLY A 148 -6.30 -19.31 9.38
CA GLY A 148 -7.70 -19.42 9.81
C GLY A 148 -8.52 -20.49 9.09
N SER A 149 -8.30 -21.75 9.47
CA SER A 149 -9.41 -22.65 9.75
C SER A 149 -9.23 -23.09 11.20
N GLN A 150 -9.94 -22.43 12.13
CA GLN A 150 -10.22 -23.09 13.41
C GLN A 150 -11.35 -24.09 13.17
N PRO A 151 -11.26 -25.33 13.69
CA PRO A 151 -12.34 -26.29 13.61
C PRO A 151 -13.46 -25.82 14.55
N GLY A 152 -14.64 -25.56 13.99
CA GLY A 152 -15.90 -25.44 14.69
C GLY A 152 -16.91 -26.36 14.03
#